data_AF-A0A1F9QCE2-F1
#
_entry.id   AF-A0A1F9QCE2-F1
#
_cell.length_a   1.000
_cell.length_b   1.000
_cell.length_c   1.000
_cell.angle_alpha   90.00
_cell.angle_beta   90.00
_cell.angle_gamma   90.00
#
_symmetry.space_group_name_H-M   'P 1'
#
loop_
_entity.id
_entity.type
_entity.pdbx_description
1 polymer ?
#
loop_
_entity_poly.entity_id
_entity_poly.type
_entity_poly.pdbx_seq_one_letter_code
_entity_poly.pdbx_strand_id
1 'polypeptide(L)'
;MLGIWWYASEILEGQPQAELMQRLLGHGPVGECAFLVGGRCVVYPLRPFVCRQYYVVSQPCGPGENVYDTRPRDVFRAALDSGRDLAWQLIPLYGVAEENIDWLFESGYVSRKGKHLHTLPLDNIVMHMKTTAHRKKARHA
;
A
#
# COMPACT_ATOMS: atom_id res chain seq x y z
N MET A 1 -9.11 1.92 -1.83
CA MET A 1 -8.53 2.54 -3.05
C MET A 1 -8.56 4.06 -3.00
N LEU A 2 -9.65 4.69 -2.54
CA LEU A 2 -9.80 6.15 -2.51
C LEU A 2 -8.62 6.92 -1.89
N GLY A 3 -8.08 6.45 -0.75
CA GLY A 3 -6.90 7.07 -0.13
C GLY A 3 -5.67 7.07 -1.03
N ILE A 4 -5.36 5.94 -1.66
CA ILE A 4 -4.22 5.82 -2.60
C ILE A 4 -4.42 6.74 -3.81
N TRP A 5 -5.64 6.84 -4.32
CA TRP A 5 -5.97 7.75 -5.43
C TRP A 5 -5.71 9.20 -5.06
N TRP A 6 -6.25 9.64 -3.92
CA TRP A 6 -6.04 10.99 -3.41
C TRP A 6 -4.55 11.28 -3.21
N TYR A 7 -3.81 10.37 -2.56
CA TYR A 7 -2.39 10.58 -2.31
C TYR A 7 -1.56 10.63 -3.59
N ALA A 8 -1.80 9.72 -4.54
CA ALA A 8 -1.09 9.70 -5.81
C ALA A 8 -1.39 10.95 -6.67
N SER A 9 -2.59 11.49 -6.58
CA SER A 9 -3.04 12.61 -7.40
C SER A 9 -2.74 13.98 -6.78
N GLU A 10 -2.93 14.11 -5.47
CA GLU A 10 -2.90 15.38 -4.76
C GLU A 10 -1.61 15.61 -3.96
N ILE A 11 -0.99 14.54 -3.43
CA ILE A 11 0.13 14.63 -2.48
C ILE A 11 1.48 14.28 -3.12
N LEU A 12 1.54 13.25 -3.96
CA LEU A 12 2.75 12.97 -4.75
C LEU A 12 2.91 14.05 -5.82
N GLU A 13 4.12 14.60 -5.93
CA GLU A 13 4.45 15.62 -6.90
C GLU A 13 5.84 15.36 -7.51
N GLY A 14 6.12 16.01 -8.65
CA GLY A 14 7.42 15.93 -9.32
C GLY A 14 7.75 14.55 -9.87
N GLN A 15 9.03 14.20 -9.84
CA GLN A 15 9.56 12.98 -10.45
C GLN A 15 8.91 11.67 -9.94
N PRO A 16 8.72 11.45 -8.62
CA PRO A 16 8.07 10.23 -8.13
C PRO A 16 6.63 10.05 -8.65
N GLN A 17 5.89 11.13 -8.86
CA GLN A 17 4.54 11.08 -9.41
C GLN A 17 4.55 10.67 -10.88
N ALA A 18 5.47 11.24 -11.68
CA ALA A 18 5.62 10.91 -13.09
C ALA A 18 6.06 9.45 -13.31
N GLU A 19 7.04 8.98 -12.52
CA GLU A 19 7.50 7.59 -12.56
C GLU A 19 6.39 6.62 -12.14
N LEU A 20 5.63 6.95 -11.10
CA LEU A 20 4.47 6.15 -10.69
C LEU A 20 3.45 6.04 -11.83
N MET A 21 3.15 7.15 -12.52
CA MET A 21 2.21 7.14 -13.65
C MET A 21 2.69 6.21 -14.78
N GLN A 22 3.97 6.25 -15.13
CA GLN A 22 4.53 5.36 -16.16
C GLN A 22 4.45 3.88 -15.74
N ARG A 23 4.78 3.56 -14.49
CA ARG A 23 4.69 2.19 -13.97
C ARG A 23 3.25 1.67 -13.94
N LEU A 24 2.29 2.52 -13.55
CA LEU A 24 0.88 2.15 -13.54
C LEU A 24 0.32 1.98 -14.96
N LEU A 25 0.79 2.73 -15.96
CA LEU A 25 0.41 2.51 -17.36
C LEU A 25 1.05 1.25 -17.95
N GLY A 26 2.30 0.97 -17.58
CA GLY A 26 3.06 -0.19 -18.06
C GLY A 26 2.89 -1.46 -17.22
N HIS A 27 1.99 -1.49 -16.24
CA HIS A 27 1.85 -2.66 -15.38
C HIS A 27 1.31 -3.86 -16.16
N GLY A 28 1.98 -5.00 -16.01
CA GLY A 28 1.51 -6.28 -16.55
C GLY A 28 0.78 -7.13 -15.50
N PRO A 29 0.24 -8.29 -15.90
CA PRO A 29 -0.43 -9.24 -15.00
C PRO A 29 0.52 -9.89 -13.98
N VAL A 30 1.84 -9.82 -14.23
CA VAL A 30 2.91 -10.32 -13.35
C VAL A 30 4.05 -9.31 -13.38
N GLY A 31 4.71 -9.08 -12.25
CA GLY A 31 5.90 -8.22 -12.17
C GLY A 31 6.20 -7.72 -10.77
N GLU A 32 7.10 -6.75 -10.69
CA GLU A 32 7.34 -5.98 -9.47
C GLU A 32 6.10 -5.16 -9.08
N CYS A 33 5.99 -4.80 -7.80
CA CYS A 33 4.94 -3.93 -7.32
C CYS A 33 4.83 -2.64 -8.17
N ALA A 34 3.62 -2.34 -8.64
CA ALA A 34 3.36 -1.16 -9.46
C ALA A 34 3.65 0.17 -8.72
N PHE A 35 3.64 0.15 -7.38
CA PHE A 35 3.96 1.29 -6.53
C PHE A 35 5.45 1.38 -6.12
N LEU A 36 6.32 0.53 -6.68
CA LEU A 36 7.75 0.55 -6.41
C LEU A 36 8.44 1.58 -7.33
N VAL A 37 8.86 2.71 -6.78
CA VAL A 37 9.50 3.80 -7.53
C VAL A 37 10.78 4.17 -6.80
N GLY A 38 11.92 4.16 -7.50
CA GLY A 38 13.24 4.39 -6.88
C GLY A 38 13.57 3.43 -5.73
N GLY A 39 13.17 2.15 -5.84
CA GLY A 39 13.42 1.13 -4.80
C GLY A 39 12.57 1.27 -3.53
N ARG A 40 11.62 2.20 -3.48
CA ARG A 40 10.72 2.41 -2.34
C ARG A 40 9.26 2.39 -2.76
N CYS A 41 8.38 2.02 -1.82
CA CYS A 41 6.94 2.12 -2.03
C CYS A 41 6.52 3.59 -1.94
N VAL A 42 6.15 4.22 -3.05
CA VAL A 42 5.78 5.66 -3.03
C VAL A 42 4.46 5.93 -2.32
N VAL A 43 3.61 4.91 -2.15
CA VAL A 43 2.35 5.02 -1.38
C VAL A 43 2.49 4.43 0.03
N TYR A 44 3.71 4.38 0.59
CA TYR A 44 3.99 3.78 1.91
C TYR A 44 2.99 4.20 2.99
N PRO A 45 2.65 5.51 3.16
CA PRO A 45 1.73 5.93 4.21
C PRO A 45 0.33 5.33 4.09
N LEU A 46 -0.09 5.00 2.86
CA LEU A 46 -1.42 4.46 2.54
C LEU A 46 -1.37 3.01 2.05
N ARG A 47 -0.34 2.24 2.46
CA ARG A 47 -0.25 0.82 2.15
C ARG A 47 -1.57 0.10 2.53
N PRO A 48 -2.21 -0.61 1.58
CA PRO A 48 -3.37 -1.44 1.87
C PRO A 48 -3.08 -2.44 2.97
N PHE A 49 -4.13 -2.89 3.65
CA PHE A 49 -4.04 -3.87 4.73
C PHE A 49 -3.23 -5.12 4.35
N VAL A 50 -3.47 -5.69 3.16
CA VAL A 50 -2.70 -6.84 2.66
C VAL A 50 -1.22 -6.52 2.44
N CYS A 51 -0.85 -5.27 2.16
CA CYS A 51 0.56 -4.86 2.06
C CYS A 51 1.18 -4.61 3.45
N ARG A 52 0.36 -4.46 4.51
CA ARG A 52 0.80 -4.34 5.90
C ARG A 52 1.14 -5.69 6.55
N GLN A 53 0.86 -6.82 5.91
CA GLN A 53 1.49 -8.08 6.32
C GLN A 53 3.01 -8.07 6.07
N TYR A 54 3.51 -7.12 5.27
CA TYR A 54 4.93 -6.84 5.06
C TYR A 54 5.33 -5.51 5.71
N TYR A 55 4.59 -5.10 6.76
CA TYR A 55 4.83 -3.83 7.44
C TYR A 55 6.17 -3.86 8.16
N VAL A 56 6.83 -2.71 8.11
CA VAL A 56 8.01 -2.40 8.88
C VAL A 56 7.57 -1.36 9.90
N VAL A 57 7.50 -1.75 11.18
CA VAL A 57 6.76 -1.03 12.24
C VAL A 57 7.36 0.34 12.56
N SER A 58 8.69 0.43 12.57
CA SER A 58 9.41 1.60 13.05
C SER A 58 9.61 2.66 11.96
N GLN A 59 10.24 2.31 10.84
CA GLN A 59 10.65 3.25 9.80
C GLN A 59 10.75 2.59 8.42
N PRO A 60 10.59 3.36 7.31
CA PRO A 60 10.72 2.86 5.95
C PRO A 60 12.06 2.15 5.70
N CYS A 61 12.08 1.23 4.74
CA CYS A 61 13.31 0.53 4.36
C CYS A 61 14.32 1.48 3.71
N GLY A 62 15.59 1.33 4.06
CA GLY A 62 16.71 1.97 3.36
C GLY A 62 16.99 1.32 2.00
N PRO A 63 17.75 1.99 1.11
CA PRO A 63 18.15 1.40 -0.17
C PRO A 63 18.91 0.08 0.02
N GLY A 64 18.44 -0.99 -0.62
CA GLY A 64 19.05 -2.32 -0.54
C GLY A 64 18.88 -3.04 0.80
N GLU A 65 18.09 -2.50 1.73
CA GLU A 65 17.92 -3.10 3.05
C GLU A 65 17.05 -4.37 3.00
N ASN A 66 17.57 -5.48 3.53
CA ASN A 66 16.76 -6.64 3.88
C ASN A 66 16.31 -6.55 5.33
N VAL A 67 15.09 -6.06 5.55
CA VAL A 67 14.49 -5.91 6.89
C VAL A 67 14.32 -7.22 7.64
N TYR A 68 14.28 -8.37 6.95
CA TYR A 68 14.25 -9.66 7.62
C TYR A 68 15.58 -9.97 8.32
N ASP A 69 16.70 -9.44 7.84
CA ASP A 69 18.04 -9.66 8.41
C ASP A 69 18.41 -8.55 9.39
N THR A 70 18.18 -7.29 9.00
CA THR A 70 18.63 -6.12 9.77
C THR A 70 17.69 -5.77 10.92
N ARG A 71 16.38 -6.02 10.77
CA ARG A 71 15.34 -5.61 11.72
C ARG A 71 14.24 -6.67 11.86
N PRO A 72 14.57 -7.91 12.25
CA PRO A 72 13.63 -9.04 12.23
C PRO A 72 12.37 -8.86 13.11
N ARG A 73 12.46 -8.05 14.18
CA ARG A 73 11.32 -7.70 15.06
C ARG A 73 10.43 -6.59 14.50
N ASP A 74 10.94 -5.89 13.51
CA ASP A 74 10.26 -4.77 12.86
C ASP A 74 9.39 -5.26 11.70
N VAL A 75 9.55 -6.52 11.29
CA VAL A 75 8.74 -7.15 10.24
C VAL A 75 7.70 -8.05 10.87
N PHE A 76 6.49 -8.02 10.33
CA PHE A 76 5.45 -9.00 10.64
C PHE A 76 5.92 -10.41 10.24
N ARG A 77 6.59 -11.10 11.15
CA ARG A 77 6.78 -12.54 11.09
C ARG A 77 5.56 -13.15 11.77
N ALA A 78 5.02 -14.22 11.22
CA ALA A 78 3.90 -14.98 11.78
C ALA A 78 4.26 -15.70 13.11
N ALA A 79 5.01 -15.04 14.01
CA ALA A 79 4.98 -15.34 15.43
C ALA A 79 3.61 -14.87 15.92
N LEU A 80 2.80 -15.83 16.36
CA LEU A 80 1.35 -15.72 16.60
C LEU A 80 0.94 -14.49 17.43
N ASP A 81 1.81 -14.02 18.34
CA ASP A 81 1.47 -12.97 19.30
C ASP A 81 1.49 -11.56 18.68
N SER A 82 2.60 -11.16 18.03
CA SER A 82 2.70 -9.83 17.42
C SER A 82 1.83 -9.68 16.17
N GLY A 83 1.46 -10.81 15.54
CA GLY A 83 0.53 -10.80 14.43
C GLY A 83 -0.91 -10.48 14.85
N ARG A 84 -1.32 -11.05 15.98
CA ARG A 84 -2.63 -10.80 16.59
C ARG A 84 -2.74 -9.38 17.12
N ASP A 85 -1.72 -8.89 17.82
CA ASP A 85 -1.70 -7.50 18.32
C ASP A 85 -1.85 -6.47 17.19
N LEU A 86 -1.20 -6.72 16.05
CA LEU A 86 -1.35 -5.86 14.88
C LEU A 86 -2.76 -5.96 14.28
N ALA A 87 -3.37 -7.14 14.27
CA ALA A 87 -4.75 -7.31 13.83
C ALA A 87 -5.70 -6.46 14.68
N TRP A 88 -5.52 -6.48 16.01
CA TRP A 88 -6.26 -5.63 16.96
C TRP A 88 -6.08 -4.13 16.74
N GLN A 89 -4.90 -3.69 16.28
CA GLN A 89 -4.68 -2.27 15.95
C GLN A 89 -5.23 -1.86 14.58
N LEU A 90 -5.19 -2.76 13.59
CA LEU A 90 -5.48 -2.41 12.19
C LEU A 90 -6.92 -2.70 11.77
N ILE A 91 -7.50 -3.83 12.18
CA ILE A 91 -8.82 -4.28 11.72
C ILE A 91 -9.95 -3.30 12.10
N PRO A 92 -9.96 -2.67 13.30
CA PRO A 92 -10.96 -1.66 13.64
C PRO A 92 -10.99 -0.46 12.68
N LEU A 93 -9.83 -0.06 12.13
CA LEU A 93 -9.73 1.06 11.17
C LEU A 93 -10.50 0.80 9.86
N TYR A 94 -10.90 -0.44 9.62
CA TYR A 94 -11.71 -0.86 8.47
C TYR A 94 -13.20 -1.06 8.81
N GLY A 95 -13.65 -0.62 9.99
CA GLY A 95 -15.06 -0.64 10.40
C GLY A 95 -15.56 -2.01 10.88
N VAL A 96 -14.64 -2.87 11.31
CA VAL A 96 -14.95 -4.19 11.86
C VAL A 96 -15.10 -4.09 13.38
N ALA A 97 -16.16 -4.66 13.92
CA ALA A 97 -16.40 -4.70 15.37
C ALA A 97 -15.37 -5.58 16.10
N GLU A 98 -14.96 -5.15 17.29
CA GLU A 98 -13.87 -5.75 18.06
C GLU A 98 -14.09 -7.24 18.35
N GLU A 99 -15.32 -7.66 18.65
CA GLU A 99 -15.64 -9.06 18.93
C GLU A 99 -15.35 -10.02 17.75
N ASN A 100 -15.16 -9.50 16.55
CA ASN A 100 -14.90 -10.30 15.34
C ASN A 100 -13.42 -10.38 14.97
N ILE A 101 -12.53 -9.63 15.64
CA ILE A 101 -11.13 -9.47 15.22
C ILE A 101 -10.37 -10.80 15.27
N ASP A 102 -10.45 -11.50 16.40
CA ASP A 102 -9.75 -12.77 16.58
C ASP A 102 -10.22 -13.82 15.57
N TRP A 103 -11.53 -13.96 15.39
CA TRP A 103 -12.09 -14.88 14.40
C TRP A 103 -11.66 -14.54 12.96
N LEU A 104 -11.65 -13.26 12.58
CA LEU A 104 -11.17 -12.84 11.26
C LEU A 104 -9.68 -13.11 11.07
N PHE A 105 -8.87 -12.90 12.10
CA PHE A 105 -7.45 -13.17 12.09
C PHE A 105 -7.17 -14.68 11.97
N GLU A 106 -7.70 -15.48 12.88
CA GLU A 106 -7.51 -16.94 12.94
C GLU A 106 -8.05 -17.65 11.71
N SER A 107 -9.18 -17.17 11.18
CA SER A 107 -9.71 -17.73 9.96
C SER A 107 -8.83 -17.40 8.75
N GLY A 108 -7.90 -16.45 8.80
CA GLY A 108 -7.11 -16.02 7.64
C GLY A 108 -7.94 -15.19 6.65
N TYR A 109 -8.96 -14.49 7.13
CA TYR A 109 -9.86 -13.65 6.33
C TYR A 109 -9.10 -12.68 5.42
N VAL A 110 -8.05 -12.06 5.98
CA VAL A 110 -7.19 -11.08 5.30
C VAL A 110 -6.58 -11.65 4.03
N SER A 111 -5.94 -12.81 4.16
CA SER A 111 -5.25 -13.49 3.06
C SER A 111 -6.25 -13.99 2.01
N ARG A 112 -7.44 -14.44 2.43
CA ARG A 112 -8.49 -14.92 1.51
C ARG A 112 -9.21 -13.83 0.74
N LYS A 113 -9.34 -12.64 1.32
CA LYS A 113 -9.97 -11.48 0.65
C LYS A 113 -8.97 -10.64 -0.15
N GLY A 114 -7.68 -10.88 0.04
CA GLY A 114 -6.62 -10.30 -0.78
C GLY A 114 -6.83 -10.63 -2.26
N LYS A 115 -6.69 -9.62 -3.11
CA LYS A 115 -6.57 -9.80 -4.56
C LYS A 115 -5.14 -9.54 -4.96
N HIS A 116 -4.66 -10.24 -5.99
CA HIS A 116 -3.37 -9.93 -6.58
C HIS A 116 -3.38 -8.49 -7.10
N LEU A 117 -2.39 -7.69 -6.70
CA LEU A 117 -2.29 -6.28 -7.07
C LEU A 117 -2.38 -6.08 -8.59
N HIS A 118 -1.70 -6.94 -9.35
CA HIS A 118 -1.65 -6.90 -10.81
C HIS A 118 -2.97 -7.27 -11.51
N THR A 119 -3.96 -7.77 -10.76
CA THR A 119 -5.31 -8.04 -11.27
C THR A 119 -6.28 -6.88 -11.04
N LEU A 120 -5.83 -5.84 -10.32
CA LEU A 120 -6.64 -4.65 -10.07
C LEU A 120 -6.54 -3.68 -11.26
N PRO A 121 -7.59 -2.89 -11.54
CA PRO A 121 -7.54 -1.86 -12.59
C PRO A 121 -6.72 -0.66 -12.09
N LEU A 122 -5.40 -0.78 -12.16
CA LEU A 122 -4.46 0.24 -11.65
C LEU A 122 -4.37 1.47 -12.56
N ASP A 123 -4.78 1.34 -13.82
CA ASP A 123 -4.98 2.41 -14.79
C ASP A 123 -6.00 3.46 -14.33
N ASN A 124 -7.00 3.07 -13.54
CA ASN A 124 -7.94 4.02 -12.92
C ASN A 124 -7.24 5.06 -12.03
N ILE A 125 -6.12 4.70 -11.41
CA ILE A 125 -5.32 5.65 -10.60
C ILE A 125 -4.75 6.74 -11.52
N VAL A 126 -4.27 6.36 -12.71
CA VAL A 126 -3.72 7.28 -13.70
C VAL A 126 -4.79 8.24 -14.22
N MET A 127 -6.01 7.75 -14.42
CA MET A 127 -7.14 8.60 -14.80
C MET A 127 -7.35 9.73 -13.79
N HIS A 128 -7.40 9.41 -12.49
CA HIS A 128 -7.54 10.40 -11.43
C HIS A 128 -6.36 11.39 -11.37
N MET A 129 -5.13 10.91 -11.51
CA MET A 129 -3.94 11.77 -11.53
C MET A 129 -4.01 12.78 -12.69
N LYS A 130 -4.41 12.36 -13.90
CA LYS A 130 -4.58 13.25 -15.05
C LYS A 130 -5.69 14.28 -14.81
N THR A 131 -6.85 13.85 -14.31
CA THR A 131 -7.96 14.77 -14.00
C THR A 131 -7.55 15.83 -12.98
N THR A 132 -6.84 15.44 -11.91
CA THR A 132 -6.32 16.39 -10.93
C THR A 132 -5.29 17.35 -11.53
N ALA A 133 -4.38 16.87 -12.39
CA ALA A 133 -3.40 17.72 -13.07
C ALA A 133 -4.08 18.79 -13.96
N HIS A 134 -5.11 18.39 -14.73
CA HIS A 134 -5.92 19.33 -15.51
C HIS A 134 -6.62 20.38 -14.62
N ARG A 135 -7.20 19.95 -13.49
CA ARG A 135 -7.85 20.86 -12.53
C ARG A 135 -6.85 21.84 -11.90
N LYS A 136 -5.66 21.36 -11.50
CA LYS A 136 -4.60 22.21 -10.94
C LYS A 136 -4.15 23.26 -11.98
N LYS A 137 -3.95 22.86 -13.24
CA LYS A 137 -3.59 23.78 -14.33
C LYS A 137 -4.67 24.86 -14.58
N ALA A 138 -5.95 24.49 -14.58
CA ALA A 138 -7.06 25.43 -14.79
C ALA A 138 -7.24 26.44 -13.64
N ARG A 139 -6.79 26.13 -12.43
CA ARG A 139 -6.84 27.06 -11.27
C ARG A 139 -5.69 28.06 -11.22
N HIS A 140 -4.63 27.81 -11.99
CA HIS A 140 -3.42 28.64 -12.04
C HIS A 140 -3.20 29.31 -13.41
N ALA A 141 -4.17 29.20 -14.31
CA ALA A 141 -4.25 29.92 -15.58
C ALA A 141 -5.19 31.11 -15.43
#